data_AF-A0A356I5R6-F1
#
_entry.id   AF-A0A356I5R6-F1
#
_cell.length_a   1.000
_cell.length_b   1.000
_cell.length_c   1.000
_cell.angle_alpha   90.00
_cell.angle_beta   90.00
_cell.angle_gamma   90.00
#
_symmetry.space_group_name_H-M   'P 1'
#
loop_
_entity.id
_entity.type
_entity.pdbx_description
1 polymer ?
#
loop_
_entity_poly.entity_id
_entity_poly.type
_entity_poly.pdbx_seq_one_letter_code
_entity_poly.pdbx_strand_id
1 'polypeptide(L)'
;MELRTRKLLDRSFSGLGISAIALMAIALLLILTPIIWKGSKAYIFKGTIEHRKVMLDHFDRGDSDQLEKEITATELIRAPIYRMLETFKTDMKEMSSSERREYRSAVRELEKGLKELFGPPPGARKPVLIRQQYGQSRWDRTHVKLHELLYVEEWDYSNPDAMGILIETPRVNQFKNTSLEPLFSYIENNIDEMMKPRNTFYWQFLTDKSKDSHIFGGIWPEVLGTIYLTIGAMLFALPLGVIAAIYLCEYAREGKIISLIRICISTLAGVPSIVFGLFGLAFFLNTIGVSESKSVLAGALTLALLILPTIIRSSEEAIKAVPTPYKEAAMGLGAGKWHTVMTIILPAALPGILTGMVISMGRAAGETAPIIFTAAVSVGAPIALFETLTQPTPALPWNIYNLCTEHEAVDEIRHVQFGMVFTLIAIVLLLNLIAIIMRARISKKLRG
;
A
#
# COMPACT_ATOMS: atom_id res chain seq x y z
N MET A 1 -13.05 -33.06 -44.02
CA MET A 1 -11.98 -32.80 -43.04
C MET A 1 -11.74 -34.08 -42.25
N GLU A 2 -10.57 -34.70 -42.38
CA GLU A 2 -10.30 -36.02 -41.78
C GLU A 2 -10.33 -35.99 -40.25
N LEU A 3 -10.91 -37.03 -39.62
CA LEU A 3 -11.02 -37.15 -38.15
C LEU A 3 -9.66 -37.00 -37.42
N ARG A 4 -8.57 -37.32 -38.10
CA ARG A 4 -7.19 -37.25 -37.58
C ARG A 4 -6.69 -35.81 -37.49
N THR A 5 -6.98 -34.96 -38.49
CA THR A 5 -6.60 -33.54 -38.47
C THR A 5 -7.40 -32.76 -37.43
N ARG A 6 -8.69 -33.10 -37.24
CA ARG A 6 -9.52 -32.51 -36.16
C ARG A 6 -9.00 -32.83 -34.76
N LYS A 7 -8.62 -34.09 -34.48
CA LYS A 7 -8.04 -34.48 -33.17
C LYS A 7 -6.69 -33.83 -32.90
N LEU A 8 -5.86 -33.63 -33.92
CA LEU A 8 -4.61 -32.88 -33.79
C LEU A 8 -4.86 -31.41 -33.49
N LEU A 9 -5.81 -30.79 -34.21
CA LEU A 9 -6.21 -29.40 -33.99
C LEU A 9 -6.74 -29.18 -32.57
N ASP A 10 -7.64 -30.03 -32.10
CA ASP A 10 -8.24 -29.95 -30.75
C ASP A 10 -7.18 -30.10 -29.65
N ARG A 11 -6.19 -30.99 -29.84
CA ARG A 11 -5.05 -31.16 -28.91
C ARG A 11 -4.13 -29.94 -28.93
N SER A 12 -3.86 -29.37 -30.10
CA SER A 12 -3.06 -28.15 -30.22
C SER A 12 -3.74 -26.96 -29.56
N PHE A 13 -5.05 -26.76 -29.77
CA PHE A 13 -5.81 -25.70 -29.09
C PHE A 13 -5.86 -25.89 -27.57
N SER A 14 -6.07 -27.12 -27.11
CA SER A 14 -6.06 -27.43 -25.67
C SER A 14 -4.67 -27.20 -25.07
N GLY A 15 -3.61 -27.59 -25.79
CA GLY A 15 -2.21 -27.36 -25.40
C GLY A 15 -1.86 -25.88 -25.32
N LEU A 16 -2.31 -25.07 -26.30
CA LEU A 16 -2.17 -23.61 -26.29
C LEU A 16 -2.95 -22.96 -25.14
N GLY A 17 -4.15 -23.46 -24.83
CA GLY A 17 -4.93 -22.98 -23.69
C GLY A 17 -4.23 -23.24 -22.36
N ILE A 18 -3.71 -24.46 -22.16
CA ILE A 18 -2.98 -24.82 -20.94
C ILE A 18 -1.68 -24.03 -20.82
N SER A 19 -0.93 -23.86 -21.92
CA SER A 19 0.31 -23.08 -21.90
C SER A 19 0.06 -21.61 -21.60
N ALA A 20 -1.02 -21.01 -22.13
CA ALA A 20 -1.41 -19.65 -21.81
C ALA A 20 -1.77 -19.49 -20.31
N ILE A 21 -2.53 -20.43 -19.74
CA ILE A 21 -2.85 -20.42 -18.30
C ILE A 21 -1.58 -20.56 -17.46
N ALA A 22 -0.68 -21.47 -17.84
CA ALA A 22 0.59 -21.67 -17.15
C ALA A 22 1.46 -20.41 -17.22
N LEU A 23 1.55 -19.77 -18.38
CA LEU A 23 2.31 -18.54 -18.57
C LEU A 23 1.75 -17.38 -17.74
N MET A 24 0.42 -17.21 -17.69
CA MET A 24 -0.22 -16.23 -16.82
C MET A 24 0.03 -16.52 -15.33
N ALA A 25 -0.02 -17.79 -14.92
CA ALA A 25 0.26 -18.19 -13.54
C ALA A 25 1.73 -17.93 -13.15
N ILE A 26 2.68 -18.23 -14.05
CA ILE A 26 4.10 -17.93 -13.84
C ILE A 26 4.32 -16.42 -13.75
N ALA A 27 3.74 -15.64 -14.66
CA ALA A 27 3.84 -14.18 -14.63
C ALA A 27 3.29 -13.61 -13.30
N LEU A 28 2.14 -14.12 -12.84
CA LEU A 28 1.56 -13.74 -11.56
C LEU A 28 2.48 -14.10 -10.39
N LEU A 29 3.06 -15.30 -10.37
CA LEU A 29 4.00 -15.72 -9.33
C LEU A 29 5.27 -14.86 -9.32
N LEU A 30 5.82 -14.52 -10.49
CA LEU A 30 6.99 -13.64 -10.61
C LEU A 30 6.72 -12.24 -10.04
N ILE A 31 5.51 -11.73 -10.19
CA ILE A 31 5.09 -10.42 -9.64
C ILE A 31 4.79 -10.53 -8.14
N LEU A 32 4.02 -11.54 -7.72
CA LEU A 32 3.55 -11.66 -6.34
C LEU A 32 4.65 -12.07 -5.35
N THR A 33 5.58 -12.93 -5.76
CA THR A 33 6.64 -13.44 -4.87
C THR A 33 7.48 -12.32 -4.23
N PRO A 34 8.05 -11.36 -4.98
CA PRO A 34 8.82 -10.28 -4.37
C PRO A 34 7.94 -9.34 -3.53
N ILE A 35 6.67 -9.15 -3.89
CA ILE A 35 5.72 -8.32 -3.13
C ILE A 35 5.43 -8.96 -1.78
N ILE A 36 5.11 -10.25 -1.75
CA ILE A 36 4.84 -11.00 -0.52
C ILE A 36 6.09 -11.06 0.35
N TRP A 37 7.24 -11.37 -0.25
CA TRP A 37 8.50 -11.44 0.49
C TRP A 37 8.89 -10.10 1.11
N LYS A 38 8.93 -9.02 0.32
CA LYS A 38 9.30 -7.68 0.82
C LYS A 38 8.23 -7.10 1.74
N GLY A 39 6.95 -7.35 1.45
CA GLY A 39 5.83 -6.90 2.28
C GLY A 39 5.78 -7.57 3.64
N SER A 40 6.15 -8.86 3.72
CA SER A 40 6.26 -9.56 5.00
C SER A 40 7.30 -8.93 5.93
N LYS A 41 8.32 -8.24 5.39
CA LYS A 41 9.32 -7.52 6.18
C LYS A 41 8.77 -6.29 6.90
N ALA A 42 7.59 -5.79 6.55
CA ALA A 42 6.89 -4.79 7.35
C ALA A 42 6.45 -5.36 8.71
N TYR A 43 6.12 -6.66 8.74
CA TYR A 43 5.63 -7.36 9.92
C TYR A 43 6.75 -8.08 10.69
N ILE A 44 7.68 -8.72 9.97
CA ILE A 44 8.75 -9.52 10.56
C ILE A 44 10.08 -8.86 10.24
N PHE A 45 10.77 -8.37 11.25
CA PHE A 45 12.07 -7.72 11.07
C PHE A 45 12.92 -7.78 12.33
N LYS A 46 14.19 -7.39 12.22
CA LYS A 46 15.05 -7.18 13.38
C LYS A 46 14.90 -5.73 13.85
N GLY A 47 14.18 -5.52 14.95
CA GLY A 47 14.00 -4.22 15.59
C GLY A 47 15.17 -3.89 16.52
N THR A 48 15.64 -2.66 16.47
CA THR A 48 16.71 -2.15 17.34
C THR A 48 16.13 -1.65 18.67
N ILE A 49 16.99 -1.22 19.58
CA ILE A 49 16.57 -0.54 20.79
C ILE A 49 15.77 0.74 20.50
N GLU A 50 16.09 1.45 19.41
CA GLU A 50 15.37 2.66 19.00
C GLU A 50 13.93 2.35 18.60
N HIS A 51 13.66 1.19 17.97
CA HIS A 51 12.28 0.75 17.74
C HIS A 51 11.52 0.53 19.05
N ARG A 52 12.16 -0.06 20.05
CA ARG A 52 11.53 -0.30 21.37
C ARG A 52 11.23 1.00 22.10
N LYS A 53 12.12 1.99 22.02
CA LYS A 53 11.88 3.36 22.51
C LYS A 53 10.65 3.97 21.85
N VAL A 54 10.56 3.92 20.51
CA VAL A 54 9.39 4.43 19.77
C VAL A 54 8.09 3.73 20.18
N MET A 55 8.13 2.40 20.35
CA MET A 55 6.96 1.61 20.77
C MET A 55 6.49 1.99 22.18
N LEU A 56 7.40 2.27 23.11
CA LEU A 56 7.04 2.70 24.46
C LEU A 56 6.53 4.14 24.44
N ASP A 57 7.29 5.08 23.88
CA ASP A 57 7.01 6.53 23.96
C ASP A 57 5.77 6.97 23.17
N HIS A 58 5.39 6.25 22.10
CA HIS A 58 4.28 6.66 21.22
C HIS A 58 3.12 5.69 21.13
N PHE A 59 3.30 4.46 21.61
CA PHE A 59 2.28 3.42 21.53
C PHE A 59 2.03 2.74 22.89
N ASP A 60 2.69 3.19 23.97
CA ASP A 60 2.58 2.66 25.33
C ASP A 60 2.82 1.14 25.41
N ARG A 61 3.82 0.65 24.67
CA ARG A 61 4.11 -0.79 24.53
C ARG A 61 5.55 -1.13 24.86
N GLY A 62 5.69 -2.06 25.79
CA GLY A 62 6.97 -2.58 26.23
C GLY A 62 7.04 -2.63 27.75
N ASP A 63 8.09 -3.25 28.27
CA ASP A 63 8.45 -3.19 29.68
C ASP A 63 9.38 -1.99 29.88
N SER A 64 8.92 -0.99 30.62
CA SER A 64 9.67 0.24 30.90
C SER A 64 10.97 -0.05 31.64
N ASP A 65 10.93 -0.96 32.61
CA ASP A 65 12.06 -1.24 33.51
C ASP A 65 13.13 -2.05 32.77
N GLN A 66 12.69 -2.99 31.93
CA GLN A 66 13.61 -3.72 31.05
C GLN A 66 14.23 -2.78 30.00
N LEU A 67 13.41 -1.91 29.40
CA LEU A 67 13.91 -0.99 28.38
C LEU A 67 14.91 0.02 28.97
N GLU A 68 14.65 0.56 30.16
CA GLU A 68 15.57 1.48 30.83
C GLU A 68 16.93 0.81 31.08
N LYS A 69 16.95 -0.43 31.58
CA LYS A 69 18.20 -1.21 31.72
C LYS A 69 18.92 -1.40 30.38
N GLU A 70 18.17 -1.68 29.32
CA GLU A 70 18.74 -1.82 27.98
C GLU A 70 19.35 -0.50 27.50
N ILE A 71 18.65 0.62 27.71
CA ILE A 71 19.08 1.97 27.33
C ILE A 71 20.38 2.31 28.07
N THR A 72 20.41 2.19 29.39
CA THR A 72 21.61 2.47 30.19
C THR A 72 22.80 1.65 29.72
N ALA A 73 22.61 0.35 29.47
CA ALA A 73 23.67 -0.50 28.94
C ALA A 73 24.16 -0.04 27.55
N THR A 74 23.26 0.32 26.64
CA THR A 74 23.66 0.84 25.31
C THR A 74 24.35 2.21 25.40
N GLU A 75 23.91 3.09 26.31
CA GLU A 75 24.52 4.40 26.51
C GLU A 75 25.95 4.28 27.04
N LEU A 76 26.21 3.32 27.93
CA LEU A 76 27.58 3.01 28.40
C LEU A 76 28.50 2.60 27.24
N ILE A 77 28.00 1.78 26.31
CA ILE A 77 28.75 1.33 25.14
C ILE A 77 28.92 2.45 24.10
N ARG A 78 27.94 3.35 23.97
CA ARG A 78 27.99 4.52 23.07
C ARG A 78 28.83 5.67 23.64
N ALA A 79 29.04 5.76 24.95
CA ALA A 79 29.75 6.86 25.60
C ALA A 79 31.18 7.12 25.06
N PRO A 80 32.01 6.10 24.74
CA PRO A 80 33.33 6.33 24.14
C PRO A 80 33.29 7.08 22.81
N ILE A 81 32.25 6.88 21.99
CA ILE A 81 32.08 7.59 20.71
C ILE A 81 31.99 9.10 20.96
N TYR A 82 31.11 9.51 21.87
CA TYR A 82 30.91 10.92 22.18
C TYR A 82 32.13 11.54 22.85
N ARG A 83 32.86 10.78 23.68
CA ARG A 83 34.13 11.23 24.25
C ARG A 83 35.18 11.49 23.18
N MET A 84 35.36 10.56 22.23
CA MET A 84 36.30 10.74 21.11
C MET A 84 35.95 11.98 20.27
N LEU A 85 34.65 12.22 20.02
CA LEU A 85 34.18 13.45 19.34
C LEU A 85 34.49 14.73 20.13
N GLU A 86 34.29 14.72 21.43
CA GLU A 86 34.59 15.88 22.28
C GLU A 86 36.09 16.16 22.38
N THR A 87 36.90 15.11 22.48
CA THR A 87 38.37 15.20 22.43
C THR A 87 38.81 15.84 21.12
N PHE A 88 38.36 15.30 19.98
CA PHE A 88 38.72 15.87 18.68
C PHE A 88 38.27 17.32 18.50
N LYS A 89 37.06 17.67 18.97
CA LYS A 89 36.61 19.08 18.94
C LYS A 89 37.48 20.00 19.79
N THR A 90 38.10 19.47 20.84
CA THR A 90 39.05 20.22 21.67
C THR A 90 40.37 20.37 20.92
N ASP A 91 40.89 19.29 20.34
CA ASP A 91 42.10 19.31 19.49
C ASP A 91 41.94 20.32 18.32
N MET A 92 40.75 20.36 17.70
CA MET A 92 40.42 21.31 16.63
C MET A 92 40.51 22.79 17.05
N LYS A 93 40.31 23.12 18.34
CA LYS A 93 40.46 24.49 18.84
C LYS A 93 41.93 24.93 18.90
N GLU A 94 42.85 23.99 18.98
CA GLU A 94 44.30 24.22 19.02
C GLU A 94 44.92 24.23 17.60
N MET A 95 44.27 23.59 16.62
CA MET A 95 44.68 23.58 15.21
C MET A 95 44.63 24.96 14.53
N SER A 96 45.41 25.10 13.45
CA SER A 96 45.40 26.32 12.62
C SER A 96 44.04 26.54 11.95
N SER A 97 43.76 27.79 11.56
CA SER A 97 42.49 28.15 10.90
C SER A 97 42.23 27.40 9.59
N SER A 98 43.30 26.99 8.88
CA SER A 98 43.21 26.24 7.63
C SER A 98 42.80 24.78 7.88
N GLU A 99 43.52 24.10 8.77
CA GLU A 99 43.23 22.70 9.16
C GLU A 99 41.84 22.56 9.79
N ARG A 100 41.45 23.52 10.65
CA ARG A 100 40.10 23.54 11.23
C ARG A 100 39.01 23.63 10.17
N ARG A 101 39.25 24.31 9.06
CA ARG A 101 38.25 24.48 7.98
C ARG A 101 38.08 23.19 7.18
N GLU A 102 39.16 22.44 7.00
CA GLU A 102 39.17 21.14 6.33
C GLU A 102 38.30 20.12 7.08
N TYR A 103 38.53 19.92 8.38
CA TYR A 103 37.77 18.96 9.18
C TYR A 103 36.33 19.39 9.51
N ARG A 104 35.99 20.67 9.38
CA ARG A 104 34.69 21.18 9.81
C ARG A 104 33.52 20.51 9.08
N SER A 105 33.64 20.28 7.77
CA SER A 105 32.58 19.60 7.01
C SER A 105 32.49 18.13 7.40
N ALA A 106 33.63 17.43 7.41
CA ALA A 106 33.71 16.01 7.72
C ALA A 106 33.17 15.67 9.12
N VAL A 107 33.52 16.48 10.14
CA VAL A 107 32.98 16.29 11.51
C VAL A 107 31.48 16.50 11.54
N ARG A 108 30.96 17.53 10.86
CA ARG A 108 29.52 17.81 10.83
C ARG A 108 28.74 16.68 10.18
N GLU A 109 29.28 16.10 9.11
CA GLU A 109 28.72 14.93 8.43
C GLU A 109 28.77 13.68 9.32
N LEU A 110 29.89 13.45 10.01
CA LEU A 110 30.02 12.37 10.99
C LEU A 110 29.00 12.51 12.14
N GLU A 111 28.85 13.69 12.72
CA GLU A 111 27.86 13.96 13.76
C GLU A 111 26.42 13.74 13.28
N LYS A 112 26.12 14.17 12.05
CA LYS A 112 24.82 13.95 11.42
C LYS A 112 24.57 12.46 11.26
N GLY A 113 25.53 11.69 10.73
CA GLY A 113 25.40 10.24 10.58
C GLY A 113 25.24 9.51 11.92
N LEU A 114 25.99 9.90 12.95
CA LEU A 114 25.83 9.34 14.30
C LEU A 114 24.47 9.65 14.89
N LYS A 115 23.94 10.86 14.66
CA LYS A 115 22.59 11.23 15.08
C LYS A 115 21.53 10.43 14.33
N GLU A 116 21.69 10.21 13.04
CA GLU A 116 20.78 9.37 12.24
C GLU A 116 20.81 7.90 12.67
N LEU A 117 21.97 7.40 13.11
CA LEU A 117 22.16 6.01 13.53
C LEU A 117 21.64 5.75 14.93
N PHE A 118 22.04 6.58 15.90
CA PHE A 118 21.80 6.36 17.34
C PHE A 118 20.75 7.28 17.97
N GLY A 119 20.32 8.31 17.25
CA GLY A 119 19.46 9.36 17.79
C GLY A 119 20.26 10.52 18.41
N PRO A 120 19.57 11.47 19.06
CA PRO A 120 20.22 12.61 19.70
C PRO A 120 21.18 12.16 20.81
N PRO A 121 22.31 12.87 21.02
CA PRO A 121 23.27 12.49 22.05
C PRO A 121 22.66 12.60 23.45
N PRO A 122 23.19 11.85 24.44
CA PRO A 122 22.69 11.87 25.81
C PRO A 122 22.64 13.30 26.37
N GLY A 123 21.52 13.66 27.01
CA GLY A 123 21.31 15.00 27.58
C GLY A 123 20.97 16.11 26.58
N ALA A 124 20.94 15.84 25.27
CA ALA A 124 20.44 16.80 24.30
C ALA A 124 18.94 17.04 24.48
N ARG A 125 18.48 18.27 24.16
CA ARG A 125 17.06 18.58 24.13
C ARG A 125 16.35 17.71 23.09
N LYS A 126 15.25 17.06 23.49
CA LYS A 126 14.41 16.27 22.59
C LYS A 126 13.93 17.16 21.42
N PRO A 127 14.27 16.82 20.16
CA PRO A 127 13.80 17.58 18.99
C PRO A 127 12.26 17.55 18.87
N VAL A 128 11.68 18.53 18.20
CA VAL A 128 10.21 18.59 17.99
C VAL A 128 9.73 17.50 17.04
N LEU A 129 10.49 17.22 15.97
CA LEU A 129 10.13 16.22 14.97
C LEU A 129 10.46 14.80 15.48
N ILE A 130 9.47 13.90 15.40
CA ILE A 130 9.59 12.51 15.89
C ILE A 130 10.76 11.77 15.20
N ARG A 131 10.91 11.88 13.88
CA ARG A 131 12.06 11.28 13.15
C ARG A 131 13.45 11.71 13.64
N GLN A 132 13.54 12.83 14.35
CA GLN A 132 14.81 13.32 14.90
C GLN A 132 15.02 12.95 16.37
N GLN A 133 14.02 12.35 17.02
CA GLN A 133 14.08 11.94 18.42
C GLN A 133 14.74 10.57 18.61
N TYR A 134 14.79 9.74 17.55
CA TYR A 134 15.28 8.37 17.60
C TYR A 134 16.29 8.11 16.48
N GLY A 135 17.15 7.12 16.69
CA GLY A 135 18.02 6.60 15.63
C GLY A 135 17.31 5.59 14.72
N GLN A 136 18.10 4.75 14.05
CA GLN A 136 17.55 3.72 13.16
C GLN A 136 16.80 2.65 13.95
N SER A 137 15.49 2.55 13.69
CA SER A 137 14.59 1.60 14.36
C SER A 137 14.74 0.16 13.83
N ARG A 138 15.27 -0.01 12.63
CA ARG A 138 15.39 -1.32 11.99
C ARG A 138 16.83 -1.67 11.68
N TRP A 139 17.17 -2.94 11.89
CA TRP A 139 18.54 -3.44 11.72
C TRP A 139 19.00 -3.41 10.26
N ASP A 140 18.12 -3.71 9.31
CA ASP A 140 18.40 -3.60 7.89
C ASP A 140 18.79 -2.17 7.48
N ARG A 141 18.15 -1.16 8.08
CA ARG A 141 18.49 0.25 7.87
C ARG A 141 19.71 0.72 8.63
N THR A 142 19.95 0.11 9.80
CA THR A 142 21.17 0.35 10.56
C THR A 142 22.40 0.02 9.72
N HIS A 143 22.41 -1.09 8.98
CA HIS A 143 23.54 -1.46 8.11
C HIS A 143 23.76 -0.45 6.98
N VAL A 144 22.69 0.05 6.36
CA VAL A 144 22.79 1.08 5.29
C VAL A 144 23.37 2.37 5.86
N LYS A 145 22.84 2.84 6.99
CA LYS A 145 23.32 4.07 7.64
C LYS A 145 24.71 3.93 8.24
N LEU A 146 25.07 2.73 8.69
CA LEU A 146 26.42 2.41 9.12
C LEU A 146 27.39 2.50 7.93
N HIS A 147 27.03 1.93 6.78
CA HIS A 147 27.84 2.06 5.56
C HIS A 147 28.03 3.53 5.16
N GLU A 148 26.94 4.32 5.12
CA GLU A 148 26.99 5.78 4.86
C GLU A 148 27.80 6.57 5.91
N LEU A 149 27.97 6.03 7.13
CA LEU A 149 28.81 6.62 8.17
C LEU A 149 30.29 6.31 7.96
N LEU A 150 30.60 5.07 7.56
CA LEU A 150 31.95 4.53 7.46
C LEU A 150 32.63 4.85 6.13
N TYR A 151 31.85 5.09 5.07
CA TYR A 151 32.35 5.36 3.72
C TYR A 151 31.95 6.76 3.23
N VAL A 152 32.72 7.30 2.30
CA VAL A 152 32.43 8.55 1.57
C VAL A 152 32.59 8.29 0.09
N GLU A 153 31.71 8.87 -0.71
CA GLU A 153 31.82 8.88 -2.16
C GLU A 153 32.76 10.00 -2.60
N GLU A 154 33.87 9.64 -3.24
CA GLU A 154 34.87 10.57 -3.76
C GLU A 154 35.03 10.39 -5.27
N TRP A 155 35.26 11.48 -6.00
CA TRP A 155 35.52 11.43 -7.43
C TRP A 155 37.00 11.15 -7.70
N ASP A 156 37.29 10.02 -8.32
CA ASP A 156 38.62 9.65 -8.77
C ASP A 156 38.90 10.24 -10.16
N TYR A 157 39.85 11.18 -10.22
CA TYR A 157 40.35 11.80 -11.44
C TYR A 157 41.74 11.29 -11.84
N SER A 158 42.18 10.12 -11.34
CA SER A 158 43.51 9.57 -11.59
C SER A 158 43.82 9.32 -13.08
N ASN A 159 42.79 9.22 -13.93
CA ASN A 159 42.94 9.20 -15.38
C ASN A 159 42.55 10.57 -15.99
N PRO A 160 43.50 11.39 -16.44
CA PRO A 160 43.23 12.71 -17.03
C PRO A 160 42.41 12.66 -18.33
N ASP A 161 42.42 11.52 -19.02
CA ASP A 161 41.75 11.34 -20.32
C ASP A 161 40.33 10.76 -20.18
N ALA A 162 39.87 10.48 -18.96
CA ALA A 162 38.54 9.94 -18.68
C ALA A 162 37.73 10.88 -17.78
N MET A 163 36.39 10.78 -17.87
CA MET A 163 35.54 11.38 -16.84
C MET A 163 35.83 10.74 -15.49
N GLY A 164 35.79 11.54 -14.42
CA GLY A 164 36.00 11.05 -13.06
C GLY A 164 35.06 9.89 -12.74
N ILE A 165 35.56 8.90 -12.03
CA ILE A 165 34.78 7.74 -11.59
C ILE A 165 34.49 7.92 -10.10
N LEU A 166 33.24 7.71 -9.72
CA LEU A 166 32.85 7.79 -8.31
C LEU A 166 33.29 6.51 -7.60
N ILE A 167 34.15 6.65 -6.60
CA ILE A 167 34.69 5.55 -5.79
C ILE A 167 34.27 5.72 -4.32
N GLU A 168 34.03 4.61 -3.63
CA GLU A 168 33.80 4.62 -2.19
C GLU A 168 35.13 4.50 -1.45
N THR A 169 35.46 5.50 -0.63
CA THR A 169 36.66 5.48 0.21
C THR A 169 36.29 5.40 1.69
N PRO A 170 37.03 4.62 2.51
CA PRO A 170 36.80 4.59 3.95
C PRO A 170 36.98 5.98 4.58
N ARG A 171 35.96 6.48 5.28
CA ARG A 171 35.95 7.78 5.96
C ARG A 171 37.07 7.90 7.00
N VAL A 172 37.53 6.78 7.56
CA VAL A 172 38.68 6.75 8.46
C VAL A 172 39.93 7.42 7.85
N ASN A 173 40.10 7.39 6.53
CA ASN A 173 41.21 8.03 5.84
C ASN A 173 41.20 9.56 6.01
N GLN A 174 40.00 10.16 6.10
CA GLN A 174 39.84 11.59 6.36
C GLN A 174 40.24 11.98 7.78
N PHE A 175 40.35 11.02 8.70
CA PHE A 175 40.65 11.24 10.12
C PHE A 175 41.94 10.53 10.55
N LYS A 176 42.80 10.17 9.60
CA LYS A 176 44.04 9.44 9.90
C LYS A 176 44.97 10.24 10.80
N ASN A 177 45.57 9.57 11.78
CA ASN A 177 46.41 10.15 12.84
C ASN A 177 45.68 11.16 13.74
N THR A 178 44.35 11.11 13.81
CA THR A 178 43.55 11.95 14.71
C THR A 178 42.97 11.14 15.86
N SER A 179 42.47 11.83 16.90
CA SER A 179 41.73 11.20 17.99
C SER A 179 40.41 10.53 17.56
N LEU A 180 39.95 10.75 16.32
CA LEU A 180 38.78 10.07 15.74
C LEU A 180 39.11 8.81 14.95
N GLU A 181 40.37 8.52 14.63
CA GLU A 181 40.71 7.31 13.88
C GLU A 181 40.18 6.01 14.54
N PRO A 182 40.31 5.82 15.87
CA PRO A 182 39.81 4.61 16.53
C PRO A 182 38.28 4.48 16.52
N LEU A 183 37.55 5.59 16.36
CA LEU A 183 36.08 5.63 16.43
C LEU A 183 35.44 4.70 15.42
N PHE A 184 35.95 4.66 14.19
CA PHE A 184 35.39 3.86 13.09
C PHE A 184 35.45 2.36 13.42
N SER A 185 36.64 1.88 13.81
CA SER A 185 36.83 0.49 14.24
C SER A 185 36.02 0.14 15.49
N TYR A 186 35.84 1.08 16.42
CA TYR A 186 35.05 0.88 17.62
C TYR A 186 33.56 0.70 17.30
N ILE A 187 33.02 1.51 16.39
CA ILE A 187 31.62 1.40 15.95
C ILE A 187 31.39 0.08 15.23
N GLU A 188 32.23 -0.28 14.26
CA GLU A 188 32.10 -1.55 13.51
C GLU A 188 32.07 -2.77 14.43
N ASN A 189 32.96 -2.82 15.43
CA ASN A 189 33.06 -3.96 16.33
C ASN A 189 31.95 -4.04 17.39
N ASN A 190 31.27 -2.93 17.68
CA ASN A 190 30.29 -2.84 18.79
C ASN A 190 28.87 -2.48 18.32
N ILE A 191 28.60 -2.41 17.01
CA ILE A 191 27.30 -1.95 16.50
C ILE A 191 26.13 -2.84 16.96
N ASP A 192 26.32 -4.16 17.01
CA ASP A 192 25.30 -5.11 17.50
C ASP A 192 24.93 -4.84 18.96
N GLU A 193 25.94 -4.62 19.81
CA GLU A 193 25.79 -4.28 21.24
C GLU A 193 25.14 -2.90 21.43
N MET A 194 25.48 -1.93 20.58
CA MET A 194 24.93 -0.56 20.62
C MET A 194 23.46 -0.49 20.19
N MET A 195 23.04 -1.35 19.26
CA MET A 195 21.69 -1.30 18.67
C MET A 195 20.77 -2.40 19.21
N LYS A 196 21.33 -3.45 19.82
CA LYS A 196 20.60 -4.61 20.39
C LYS A 196 19.51 -5.13 19.45
N PRO A 197 19.85 -5.62 18.25
CA PRO A 197 18.88 -6.10 17.28
C PRO A 197 18.17 -7.34 17.81
N ARG A 198 16.83 -7.32 17.78
CA ARG A 198 15.98 -8.44 18.21
C ARG A 198 14.98 -8.77 17.11
N ASN A 199 14.72 -10.06 16.90
CA ASN A 199 13.62 -10.47 16.02
C ASN A 199 12.29 -9.97 16.59
N THR A 200 11.57 -9.19 15.79
CA THR A 200 10.33 -8.53 16.13
C THR A 200 9.25 -8.97 15.15
N PHE A 201 8.11 -9.38 15.70
CA PHE A 201 6.87 -9.57 14.96
C PHE A 201 5.90 -8.45 15.33
N TYR A 202 5.70 -7.50 14.41
CA TYR A 202 4.90 -6.31 14.58
C TYR A 202 3.56 -6.46 13.86
N TRP A 203 2.68 -7.27 14.44
CA TRP A 203 1.31 -7.47 13.93
C TRP A 203 0.50 -6.17 13.89
N GLN A 204 0.77 -5.26 14.82
CA GLN A 204 0.08 -3.97 14.95
C GLN A 204 0.42 -2.99 13.83
N PHE A 205 1.29 -3.34 12.89
CA PHE A 205 1.43 -2.62 11.62
C PHE A 205 0.07 -2.40 10.95
N LEU A 206 -0.87 -3.35 11.07
CA LEU A 206 -2.22 -3.20 10.53
C LEU A 206 -3.09 -2.23 11.31
N THR A 207 -2.96 -2.18 12.63
CA THR A 207 -3.92 -1.52 13.54
C THR A 207 -3.43 -0.18 14.09
N ASP A 208 -2.13 0.08 14.00
CA ASP A 208 -1.54 1.31 14.48
C ASP A 208 -1.76 2.46 13.50
N LYS A 209 -1.80 3.67 14.05
CA LYS A 209 -1.83 4.89 13.27
C LYS A 209 -0.43 5.19 12.73
N SER A 210 -0.37 5.78 11.56
CA SER A 210 0.85 6.35 11.01
C SER A 210 1.33 7.52 11.88
N LYS A 211 2.64 7.61 12.11
CA LYS A 211 3.31 8.71 12.80
C LYS A 211 4.42 9.22 11.89
N ASP A 212 4.53 10.55 11.81
CA ASP A 212 5.54 11.26 11.03
C ASP A 212 5.61 10.80 9.56
N SER A 213 4.47 10.89 8.85
CA SER A 213 4.34 10.48 7.45
C SER A 213 4.81 9.05 7.18
N HIS A 214 4.31 8.10 7.98
CA HIS A 214 4.57 6.66 7.86
C HIS A 214 6.00 6.21 8.14
N ILE A 215 6.85 7.07 8.71
CA ILE A 215 8.16 6.65 9.21
C ILE A 215 7.99 5.67 10.39
N PHE A 216 6.98 5.91 11.22
CA PHE A 216 6.66 5.03 12.36
C PHE A 216 5.18 4.65 12.37
N GLY A 217 4.85 3.59 13.10
CA GLY A 217 3.48 3.15 13.33
C GLY A 217 2.96 2.18 12.29
N GLY A 218 1.68 2.31 11.97
CA GLY A 218 0.95 1.37 11.11
C GLY A 218 0.14 2.05 10.02
N ILE A 219 -0.72 1.27 9.37
CA ILE A 219 -1.49 1.64 8.18
C ILE A 219 -3.01 1.51 8.39
N TRP A 220 -3.47 1.61 9.64
CA TRP A 220 -4.87 1.39 9.98
C TRP A 220 -5.85 2.36 9.31
N PRO A 221 -5.56 3.68 9.25
CA PRO A 221 -6.43 4.63 8.55
C PRO A 221 -6.61 4.27 7.07
N GLU A 222 -5.54 3.82 6.41
CA GLU A 222 -5.54 3.45 4.99
C GLU A 222 -6.36 2.19 4.72
N VAL A 223 -6.22 1.19 5.60
CA VAL A 223 -7.00 -0.05 5.56
C VAL A 223 -8.49 0.26 5.69
N LEU A 224 -8.87 1.05 6.70
CA LEU A 224 -10.26 1.44 6.91
C LEU A 224 -10.81 2.26 5.74
N GLY A 225 -10.05 3.23 5.24
CA GLY A 225 -10.47 4.05 4.11
C GLY A 225 -10.71 3.25 2.84
N THR A 226 -9.82 2.31 2.51
CA THR A 226 -10.03 1.40 1.37
C THR A 226 -11.27 0.54 1.56
N ILE A 227 -11.53 0.02 2.77
CA ILE A 227 -12.73 -0.77 3.06
C ILE A 227 -13.99 0.09 2.90
N TYR A 228 -14.05 1.29 3.48
CA TYR A 228 -15.22 2.16 3.39
C TYR A 228 -15.51 2.60 1.96
N LEU A 229 -14.48 2.97 1.19
CA LEU A 229 -14.63 3.35 -0.22
C LEU A 229 -15.16 2.18 -1.06
N THR A 230 -14.60 0.98 -0.86
CA THR A 230 -14.99 -0.22 -1.60
C THR A 230 -16.42 -0.64 -1.27
N ILE A 231 -16.75 -0.76 0.02
CA ILE A 231 -18.10 -1.15 0.47
C ILE A 231 -19.12 -0.08 0.06
N GLY A 232 -18.79 1.21 0.23
CA GLY A 232 -19.63 2.32 -0.20
C GLY A 232 -19.92 2.26 -1.69
N ALA A 233 -18.89 2.07 -2.53
CA ALA A 233 -19.07 1.95 -3.97
C ALA A 233 -19.99 0.77 -4.34
N MET A 234 -19.81 -0.38 -3.70
CA MET A 234 -20.64 -1.57 -3.93
C MET A 234 -22.08 -1.38 -3.45
N LEU A 235 -22.30 -0.66 -2.34
CA LEU A 235 -23.62 -0.37 -1.80
C LEU A 235 -24.48 0.41 -2.80
N PHE A 236 -23.89 1.32 -3.58
CA PHE A 236 -24.60 2.06 -4.62
C PHE A 236 -24.60 1.34 -5.97
N ALA A 237 -23.45 0.85 -6.43
CA ALA A 237 -23.33 0.30 -7.78
C ALA A 237 -24.03 -1.06 -7.95
N LEU A 238 -24.03 -1.92 -6.91
CA LEU A 238 -24.62 -3.25 -7.02
C LEU A 238 -26.14 -3.22 -7.20
N PRO A 239 -26.92 -2.52 -6.33
CA PRO A 239 -28.37 -2.46 -6.51
C PRO A 239 -28.75 -1.76 -7.81
N LEU A 240 -28.12 -0.61 -8.11
CA LEU A 240 -28.40 0.14 -9.34
C LEU A 240 -28.08 -0.68 -10.59
N GLY A 241 -26.94 -1.37 -10.59
CA GLY A 241 -26.51 -2.19 -11.72
C GLY A 241 -27.41 -3.40 -11.96
N VAL A 242 -27.82 -4.10 -10.88
CA VAL A 242 -28.73 -5.24 -10.98
C VAL A 242 -30.12 -4.80 -11.41
N ILE A 243 -30.65 -3.71 -10.87
CA ILE A 243 -31.95 -3.15 -11.29
C ILE A 243 -31.92 -2.76 -12.77
N ALA A 244 -30.87 -2.07 -13.22
CA ALA A 244 -30.70 -1.71 -14.62
C ALA A 244 -30.62 -2.96 -15.52
N ALA A 245 -29.87 -4.00 -15.11
CA ALA A 245 -29.79 -5.25 -15.86
C ALA A 245 -31.13 -5.99 -15.94
N ILE A 246 -31.89 -6.06 -14.84
CA ILE A 246 -33.25 -6.61 -14.83
C ILE A 246 -34.14 -5.82 -15.80
N TYR A 247 -34.11 -4.49 -15.75
CA TYR A 247 -34.88 -3.67 -16.66
C TYR A 247 -34.50 -3.93 -18.13
N LEU A 248 -33.21 -3.92 -18.44
CA LEU A 248 -32.70 -4.08 -19.81
C LEU A 248 -32.90 -5.49 -20.40
N CYS A 249 -33.00 -6.53 -19.57
CA CYS A 249 -33.23 -7.90 -20.04
C CYS A 249 -34.71 -8.28 -20.04
N GLU A 250 -35.45 -7.89 -19.00
CA GLU A 250 -36.79 -8.40 -18.78
C GLU A 250 -37.87 -7.43 -19.19
N TYR A 251 -37.69 -6.11 -19.01
CA TYR A 251 -38.75 -5.13 -19.20
C TYR A 251 -38.60 -4.30 -20.48
N ALA A 252 -37.37 -4.02 -20.88
CA ALA A 252 -37.04 -3.22 -22.04
C ALA A 252 -37.53 -3.88 -23.34
N ARG A 253 -38.17 -3.10 -24.21
CA ARG A 253 -38.42 -3.48 -25.60
C ARG A 253 -37.26 -2.98 -26.45
N GLU A 254 -36.75 -3.84 -27.32
CA GLU A 254 -35.69 -3.46 -28.26
C GLU A 254 -36.12 -2.25 -29.10
N GLY A 255 -35.26 -1.24 -29.16
CA GLY A 255 -35.57 0.04 -29.78
C GLY A 255 -34.43 1.04 -29.68
N LYS A 256 -34.59 2.20 -30.33
CA LYS A 256 -33.53 3.23 -30.42
C LYS A 256 -33.06 3.72 -29.05
N ILE A 257 -33.98 3.87 -28.08
CA ILE A 257 -33.65 4.32 -26.72
C ILE A 257 -32.80 3.29 -25.98
N ILE A 258 -33.19 2.00 -26.03
CA ILE A 258 -32.44 0.93 -25.37
C ILE A 258 -31.06 0.75 -26.00
N SER A 259 -30.98 0.82 -27.33
CA SER A 259 -29.70 0.81 -28.04
C SER A 259 -28.80 1.98 -27.60
N LEU A 260 -29.35 3.19 -27.51
CA LEU A 260 -28.61 4.35 -27.00
C LEU A 260 -28.11 4.15 -25.56
N ILE A 261 -28.96 3.63 -24.65
CA ILE A 261 -28.56 3.33 -23.27
C ILE A 261 -27.42 2.31 -23.24
N ARG A 262 -27.51 1.23 -24.03
CA ARG A 262 -26.45 0.22 -24.16
C ARG A 262 -25.14 0.82 -24.69
N ILE A 263 -25.23 1.75 -25.64
CA ILE A 263 -24.08 2.50 -26.14
C ILE A 263 -23.49 3.36 -25.01
N CYS A 264 -24.30 4.13 -24.28
CA CYS A 264 -23.83 4.96 -23.16
C CYS A 264 -23.11 4.13 -22.08
N ILE A 265 -23.69 3.00 -21.66
CA ILE A 265 -23.06 2.07 -20.69
C ILE A 265 -21.71 1.57 -21.24
N SER A 266 -21.67 1.28 -22.54
CA SER A 266 -20.45 0.80 -23.19
C SER A 266 -19.37 1.86 -23.29
N THR A 267 -19.74 3.09 -23.59
CA THR A 267 -18.83 4.24 -23.62
C THR A 267 -18.30 4.55 -22.23
N LEU A 268 -19.15 4.51 -21.19
CA LEU A 268 -18.75 4.68 -19.79
C LEU A 268 -17.66 3.69 -19.35
N ALA A 269 -17.73 2.44 -19.82
CA ALA A 269 -16.70 1.44 -19.52
C ALA A 269 -15.33 1.77 -20.14
N GLY A 270 -15.28 2.59 -21.19
CA GLY A 270 -14.05 3.04 -21.85
C GLY A 270 -13.50 4.37 -21.35
N VAL A 271 -14.20 5.06 -20.45
CA VAL A 271 -13.75 6.36 -19.92
C VAL A 271 -12.54 6.15 -18.98
N PRO A 272 -11.46 6.93 -19.11
CA PRO A 272 -10.32 6.87 -18.20
C PRO A 272 -10.72 7.17 -16.75
N SER A 273 -10.15 6.45 -15.78
CA SER A 273 -10.53 6.56 -14.36
C SER A 273 -10.31 7.97 -13.76
N ILE A 274 -9.34 8.73 -14.25
CA ILE A 274 -9.09 10.12 -13.83
C ILE A 274 -10.26 11.07 -14.17
N VAL A 275 -10.95 10.80 -15.29
CA VAL A 275 -12.10 11.60 -15.72
C VAL A 275 -13.26 11.41 -14.75
N PHE A 276 -13.45 10.19 -14.23
CA PHE A 276 -14.42 9.95 -13.16
C PHE A 276 -14.07 10.75 -11.89
N GLY A 277 -12.79 10.83 -11.52
CA GLY A 277 -12.35 11.64 -10.36
C GLY A 277 -12.68 13.12 -10.51
N LEU A 278 -12.37 13.71 -11.66
CA LEU A 278 -12.72 15.11 -11.98
C LEU A 278 -14.24 15.32 -12.05
N PHE A 279 -14.97 14.38 -12.64
CA PHE A 279 -16.43 14.41 -12.64
C PHE A 279 -16.99 14.36 -11.22
N GLY A 280 -16.48 13.47 -10.36
CA GLY A 280 -16.91 13.34 -8.98
C GLY A 280 -16.70 14.63 -8.18
N LEU A 281 -15.56 15.30 -8.37
CA LEU A 281 -15.30 16.62 -7.80
C LEU A 281 -16.30 17.66 -8.32
N ALA A 282 -16.45 17.79 -9.64
CA ALA A 282 -17.31 18.81 -10.24
C ALA A 282 -18.80 18.58 -9.93
N PHE A 283 -19.26 17.33 -9.95
CA PHE A 283 -20.67 17.00 -9.83
C PHE A 283 -21.08 16.74 -8.38
N PHE A 284 -20.45 15.79 -7.68
CA PHE A 284 -20.89 15.44 -6.32
C PHE A 284 -20.51 16.48 -5.28
N LEU A 285 -19.30 17.05 -5.34
CA LEU A 285 -18.86 18.06 -4.39
C LEU A 285 -19.37 19.46 -4.78
N ASN A 286 -19.07 19.93 -5.99
CA ASN A 286 -19.36 21.33 -6.35
C ASN A 286 -20.80 21.59 -6.80
N THR A 287 -21.47 20.64 -7.46
CA THR A 287 -22.83 20.87 -8.00
C THR A 287 -23.91 20.39 -7.03
N ILE A 288 -23.83 19.14 -6.56
CA ILE A 288 -24.82 18.57 -5.63
C ILE A 288 -24.56 19.04 -4.20
N GLY A 289 -23.30 19.26 -3.81
CA GLY A 289 -22.95 19.60 -2.44
C GLY A 289 -23.15 18.43 -1.47
N VAL A 290 -22.81 17.20 -1.90
CA VAL A 290 -22.94 15.99 -1.06
C VAL A 290 -22.14 16.11 0.25
N SER A 291 -21.05 16.88 0.21
CA SER A 291 -20.22 17.24 1.36
C SER A 291 -19.56 18.60 1.08
N GLU A 292 -19.29 19.37 2.13
CA GLU A 292 -18.61 20.69 2.02
C GLU A 292 -17.16 20.56 1.51
N SER A 293 -16.53 19.42 1.77
CA SER A 293 -15.17 19.08 1.33
C SER A 293 -15.08 17.65 0.81
N LYS A 294 -13.88 17.22 0.39
CA LYS A 294 -13.59 15.82 0.07
C LYS A 294 -14.14 14.90 1.16
N SER A 295 -14.84 13.84 0.77
CA SER A 295 -15.42 12.88 1.70
C SER A 295 -15.45 11.47 1.14
N VAL A 296 -15.47 10.47 2.03
CA VAL A 296 -15.57 9.06 1.62
C VAL A 296 -16.86 8.80 0.83
N LEU A 297 -17.97 9.46 1.16
CA LEU A 297 -19.21 9.35 0.39
C LEU A 297 -19.03 9.83 -1.06
N ALA A 298 -18.41 10.99 -1.28
CA ALA A 298 -18.16 11.50 -2.64
C ALA A 298 -17.24 10.54 -3.42
N GLY A 299 -16.20 10.01 -2.77
CA GLY A 299 -15.32 8.99 -3.37
C GLY A 299 -16.04 7.68 -3.69
N ALA A 300 -16.90 7.20 -2.78
CA ALA A 300 -17.69 5.99 -2.96
C ALA A 300 -18.68 6.11 -4.13
N LEU A 301 -19.38 7.25 -4.24
CA LEU A 301 -20.28 7.53 -5.38
C LEU A 301 -19.52 7.60 -6.71
N THR A 302 -18.33 8.20 -6.69
CA THR A 302 -17.47 8.29 -7.88
C THR A 302 -16.97 6.91 -8.32
N LEU A 303 -16.49 6.10 -7.38
CA LEU A 303 -16.12 4.71 -7.62
C LEU A 303 -17.31 3.87 -8.06
N ALA A 304 -18.50 4.12 -7.51
CA ALA A 304 -19.73 3.44 -7.90
C ALA A 304 -20.02 3.65 -9.39
N LEU A 305 -19.92 4.89 -9.89
CA LEU A 305 -20.08 5.20 -11.31
C LEU A 305 -19.05 4.49 -12.19
N LEU A 306 -17.80 4.39 -11.72
CA LEU A 306 -16.72 3.73 -12.46
C LEU A 306 -16.96 2.22 -12.59
N ILE A 307 -17.47 1.55 -11.56
CA ILE A 307 -17.71 0.09 -11.58
C ILE A 307 -19.11 -0.30 -12.08
N LEU A 308 -20.03 0.65 -12.17
CA LEU A 308 -21.42 0.43 -12.56
C LEU A 308 -21.57 -0.28 -13.92
N PRO A 309 -20.85 0.10 -15.01
CA PRO A 309 -20.96 -0.58 -16.30
C PRO A 309 -20.59 -2.06 -16.24
N THR A 310 -19.59 -2.40 -15.43
CA THR A 310 -19.15 -3.79 -15.22
C THR A 310 -20.23 -4.59 -14.50
N ILE A 311 -20.88 -4.02 -13.48
CA ILE A 311 -21.99 -4.68 -12.77
C ILE A 311 -23.19 -4.86 -13.68
N ILE A 312 -23.58 -3.86 -14.47
CA ILE A 312 -24.72 -3.96 -15.39
C ILE A 312 -24.49 -5.09 -16.39
N ARG A 313 -23.35 -5.09 -17.09
CA ARG A 313 -23.05 -6.10 -18.12
C ARG A 313 -23.00 -7.52 -17.57
N SER A 314 -22.26 -7.72 -16.48
CA SER A 314 -22.15 -9.04 -15.85
C SER A 314 -23.51 -9.55 -15.33
N SER A 315 -24.35 -8.64 -14.81
CA SER A 315 -25.70 -9.00 -14.37
C SER A 315 -26.63 -9.31 -15.54
N GLU A 316 -26.54 -8.57 -16.65
CA GLU A 316 -27.30 -8.86 -17.86
C GLU A 316 -26.94 -10.23 -18.46
N GLU A 317 -25.65 -10.53 -18.57
CA GLU A 317 -25.18 -11.82 -19.07
C GLU A 317 -25.65 -12.96 -18.17
N ALA A 318 -25.61 -12.77 -16.85
CA ALA A 318 -26.12 -13.74 -15.89
C ALA A 318 -27.63 -13.97 -16.02
N ILE A 319 -28.42 -12.91 -16.23
CA ILE A 319 -29.87 -12.99 -16.41
C ILE A 319 -30.20 -13.67 -17.74
N LYS A 320 -29.52 -13.29 -18.83
CA LYS A 320 -29.72 -13.88 -20.17
C LYS A 320 -29.31 -15.35 -20.25
N ALA A 321 -28.40 -15.80 -19.39
CA ALA A 321 -28.00 -17.21 -19.30
C ALA A 321 -29.08 -18.11 -18.68
N VAL A 322 -30.11 -17.55 -18.03
CA VAL A 322 -31.22 -18.33 -17.47
C VAL A 322 -32.06 -18.90 -18.63
N PRO A 323 -32.30 -20.23 -18.69
CA PRO A 323 -33.09 -20.83 -19.75
C PRO A 323 -34.51 -20.27 -19.84
N THR A 324 -34.92 -19.85 -21.05
CA THR A 324 -36.28 -19.36 -21.34
C THR A 324 -37.41 -20.30 -20.88
N PRO A 325 -37.29 -21.64 -20.95
CA PRO A 325 -38.35 -22.54 -20.49
C PRO A 325 -38.75 -22.34 -19.01
N TYR A 326 -37.83 -21.92 -18.13
CA TYR A 326 -38.17 -21.65 -16.73
C TYR A 326 -39.12 -20.46 -16.60
N LYS A 327 -38.93 -19.44 -17.44
CA LYS A 327 -39.79 -18.26 -17.50
C LYS A 327 -41.16 -18.58 -18.08
N GLU A 328 -41.19 -19.32 -19.18
CA GLU A 328 -42.43 -19.72 -19.85
C GLU A 328 -43.28 -20.63 -18.95
N ALA A 329 -42.65 -21.60 -18.26
CA ALA A 329 -43.34 -22.46 -17.30
C ALA A 329 -43.97 -21.67 -16.15
N ALA A 330 -43.24 -20.70 -15.58
CA ALA A 330 -43.75 -19.85 -14.52
C ALA A 330 -44.96 -19.01 -14.97
N MET A 331 -44.85 -18.36 -16.13
CA MET A 331 -45.94 -17.57 -16.69
C MET A 331 -47.14 -18.44 -17.09
N GLY A 332 -46.89 -19.66 -17.58
CA GLY A 332 -47.92 -20.65 -17.89
C GLY A 332 -48.71 -21.13 -16.66
N LEU A 333 -48.09 -21.11 -15.48
CA LEU A 333 -48.75 -21.35 -14.19
C LEU A 333 -49.47 -20.11 -13.63
N GLY A 334 -49.54 -19.02 -14.39
CA GLY A 334 -50.18 -17.76 -13.98
C GLY A 334 -49.32 -16.84 -13.13
N ALA A 335 -48.01 -17.09 -13.00
CA ALA A 335 -47.13 -16.20 -12.27
C ALA A 335 -46.94 -14.87 -13.01
N GLY A 336 -47.12 -13.75 -12.29
CA GLY A 336 -46.83 -12.42 -12.81
C GLY A 336 -45.35 -12.25 -13.18
N LYS A 337 -45.05 -11.31 -14.09
CA LYS A 337 -43.68 -11.05 -14.56
C LYS A 337 -42.71 -10.70 -13.42
N TRP A 338 -43.11 -9.80 -12.52
CA TRP A 338 -42.30 -9.45 -11.34
C TRP A 338 -42.03 -10.64 -10.43
N HIS A 339 -43.07 -11.46 -10.18
CA HIS A 339 -42.94 -12.66 -9.37
C HIS A 339 -41.95 -13.65 -10.01
N THR A 340 -42.06 -13.87 -11.32
CA THR A 340 -41.14 -14.72 -12.10
C THR A 340 -39.70 -14.21 -12.01
N VAL A 341 -39.48 -12.91 -12.16
CA VAL A 341 -38.15 -12.29 -12.05
C VAL A 341 -37.57 -12.52 -10.66
N MET A 342 -38.32 -12.22 -9.60
CA MET A 342 -37.82 -12.26 -8.23
C MET A 342 -37.63 -13.67 -7.67
N THR A 343 -38.45 -14.64 -8.10
CA THR A 343 -38.45 -15.99 -7.51
C THR A 343 -37.70 -17.03 -8.34
N ILE A 344 -37.53 -16.81 -9.64
CA ILE A 344 -36.95 -17.80 -10.56
C ILE A 344 -35.69 -17.24 -11.24
N ILE A 345 -35.84 -16.11 -11.95
CA ILE A 345 -34.76 -15.58 -12.79
C ILE A 345 -33.60 -15.05 -11.94
N LEU A 346 -33.89 -14.16 -10.97
CA LEU A 346 -32.86 -13.53 -10.16
C LEU A 346 -32.10 -14.55 -9.28
N PRO A 347 -32.76 -15.52 -8.62
CA PRO A 347 -32.05 -16.58 -7.92
C PRO A 347 -31.18 -17.43 -8.85
N ALA A 348 -31.67 -17.80 -10.04
CA ALA A 348 -30.89 -18.59 -11.01
C ALA A 348 -29.68 -17.81 -11.56
N ALA A 349 -29.81 -16.49 -11.76
CA ALA A 349 -28.73 -15.61 -12.23
C ALA A 349 -27.73 -15.20 -11.13
N LEU A 350 -28.09 -15.37 -9.85
CA LEU A 350 -27.32 -14.87 -8.71
C LEU A 350 -25.84 -15.31 -8.71
N PRO A 351 -25.47 -16.56 -9.04
CA PRO A 351 -24.06 -16.95 -9.11
C PRO A 351 -23.25 -16.14 -10.14
N GLY A 352 -23.87 -15.77 -11.26
CA GLY A 352 -23.26 -14.92 -12.29
C GLY A 352 -23.13 -13.47 -11.83
N ILE A 353 -24.19 -12.90 -11.23
CA ILE A 353 -24.17 -11.55 -10.65
C ILE A 353 -23.08 -11.41 -9.58
N LEU A 354 -22.95 -12.41 -8.71
CA LEU A 354 -21.91 -12.44 -7.67
C LEU A 354 -20.50 -12.50 -8.26
N THR A 355 -20.32 -13.09 -9.44
CA THR A 355 -19.02 -13.08 -10.13
C THR A 355 -18.68 -11.68 -10.63
N GLY A 356 -19.66 -10.98 -11.22
CA GLY A 356 -19.52 -9.57 -11.58
C GLY A 356 -19.21 -8.67 -10.38
N MET A 357 -19.90 -8.90 -9.25
CA MET A 357 -19.68 -8.22 -7.99
C MET A 357 -18.22 -8.35 -7.50
N VAL A 358 -17.67 -9.56 -7.54
CA VAL A 358 -16.27 -9.83 -7.13
C VAL A 358 -15.27 -9.04 -7.99
N ILE A 359 -15.46 -9.05 -9.30
CA ILE A 359 -14.57 -8.34 -10.24
C ILE A 359 -14.64 -6.83 -10.00
N SER A 360 -15.85 -6.28 -9.86
CA SER A 360 -16.07 -4.86 -9.59
C SER A 360 -15.52 -4.41 -8.23
N MET A 361 -15.65 -5.25 -7.20
CA MET A 361 -15.11 -4.97 -5.86
C MET A 361 -13.59 -4.90 -5.87
N GLY A 362 -12.92 -5.85 -6.54
CA GLY A 362 -11.47 -5.84 -6.70
C GLY A 362 -10.99 -4.60 -7.46
N ARG A 363 -11.73 -4.17 -8.48
CA ARG A 363 -11.47 -2.91 -9.19
C ARG A 363 -11.60 -1.71 -8.25
N ALA A 364 -12.73 -1.55 -7.55
CA ALA A 364 -12.94 -0.43 -6.64
C ALA A 364 -11.88 -0.32 -5.53
N ALA A 365 -11.47 -1.44 -4.94
CA ALA A 365 -10.46 -1.46 -3.88
C ALA A 365 -9.06 -1.01 -4.34
N GLY A 366 -8.74 -1.22 -5.62
CA GLY A 366 -7.43 -0.91 -6.21
C GLY A 366 -7.37 0.41 -6.98
N GLU A 367 -8.48 1.17 -7.09
CA GLU A 367 -8.52 2.40 -7.89
C GLU A 367 -7.97 3.61 -7.11
N THR A 368 -7.01 4.30 -7.72
CA THR A 368 -6.41 5.53 -7.16
C THR A 368 -7.00 6.79 -7.78
N ALA A 369 -7.06 6.85 -9.12
CA ALA A 369 -7.37 8.10 -9.83
C ALA A 369 -8.72 8.75 -9.45
N PRO A 370 -9.83 8.00 -9.28
CA PRO A 370 -11.13 8.60 -8.93
C PRO A 370 -11.14 9.21 -7.52
N ILE A 371 -10.35 8.66 -6.60
CA ILE A 371 -10.38 9.03 -5.19
C ILE A 371 -9.47 10.21 -4.86
N ILE A 372 -8.44 10.48 -5.68
CA ILE A 372 -7.49 11.61 -5.51
C ILE A 372 -8.25 12.93 -5.31
N PHE A 373 -9.24 13.19 -6.16
CA PHE A 373 -9.97 14.45 -6.15
C PHE A 373 -11.17 14.48 -5.20
N THR A 374 -11.65 13.32 -4.75
CA THR A 374 -12.97 13.20 -4.11
C THR A 374 -12.92 12.79 -2.65
N ALA A 375 -11.95 11.96 -2.24
CA ALA A 375 -11.93 11.38 -0.89
C ALA A 375 -10.54 11.25 -0.27
N ALA A 376 -9.48 11.14 -1.07
CA ALA A 376 -8.16 10.73 -0.59
C ALA A 376 -7.36 11.89 0.01
N VAL A 377 -6.67 11.59 1.12
CA VAL A 377 -5.65 12.43 1.76
C VAL A 377 -4.39 11.61 2.07
N SER A 378 -3.23 12.27 2.13
CA SER A 378 -1.93 11.63 2.39
C SER A 378 -1.81 11.10 3.82
N VAL A 379 -2.14 11.93 4.82
CA VAL A 379 -2.08 11.57 6.23
C VAL A 379 -3.41 11.93 6.89
N GLY A 380 -3.94 11.03 7.70
CA GLY A 380 -5.22 11.23 8.38
C GLY A 380 -5.42 10.26 9.55
N ALA A 381 -6.35 10.62 10.43
CA ALA A 381 -6.78 9.75 11.51
C ALA A 381 -7.74 8.67 10.99
N PRO A 382 -7.86 7.51 11.67
CA PRO A 382 -8.93 6.57 11.36
C PRO A 382 -10.27 7.23 11.69
N ILE A 383 -11.17 7.23 10.71
CA ILE A 383 -12.49 7.85 10.84
C ILE A 383 -13.54 6.84 11.27
N ALA A 384 -14.52 7.30 12.05
CA ALA A 384 -15.68 6.53 12.43
C ALA A 384 -16.68 6.40 11.26
N LEU A 385 -17.58 5.43 11.34
CA LEU A 385 -18.52 5.14 10.24
C LEU A 385 -19.39 6.33 9.86
N PHE A 386 -19.84 7.14 10.83
CA PHE A 386 -20.67 8.32 10.58
C PHE A 386 -19.88 9.48 9.94
N GLU A 387 -18.56 9.54 10.19
CA GLU A 387 -17.67 10.55 9.63
C GLU A 387 -17.39 10.31 8.15
N THR A 388 -17.64 9.09 7.64
CA THR A 388 -17.45 8.77 6.21
C THR A 388 -18.32 9.63 5.28
N LEU A 389 -19.40 10.21 5.79
CA LEU A 389 -20.28 11.08 5.01
C LEU A 389 -19.63 12.44 4.69
N THR A 390 -18.80 12.95 5.60
CA THR A 390 -18.30 14.33 5.56
C THR A 390 -16.78 14.44 5.52
N GLN A 391 -16.06 13.44 6.02
CA GLN A 391 -14.61 13.48 6.18
C GLN A 391 -13.89 12.71 5.05
N PRO A 392 -12.73 13.19 4.60
CA PRO A 392 -11.85 12.44 3.72
C PRO A 392 -11.14 11.32 4.49
N THR A 393 -10.54 10.38 3.76
CA THR A 393 -9.79 9.27 4.35
C THR A 393 -8.48 9.01 3.63
N PRO A 394 -7.41 8.62 4.33
CA PRO A 394 -6.30 7.91 3.73
C PRO A 394 -6.81 6.60 3.13
N ALA A 395 -6.24 6.18 2.00
CA ALA A 395 -6.56 4.91 1.35
C ALA A 395 -5.28 4.26 0.84
N LEU A 396 -5.20 2.92 0.91
CA LEU A 396 -4.01 2.16 0.48
C LEU A 396 -3.56 2.49 -0.95
N PRO A 397 -4.41 2.46 -1.99
CA PRO A 397 -3.96 2.68 -3.37
C PRO A 397 -3.44 4.12 -3.61
N TRP A 398 -3.98 5.11 -2.89
CA TRP A 398 -3.45 6.49 -2.93
C TRP A 398 -2.13 6.61 -2.18
N ASN A 399 -2.02 6.08 -0.96
CA ASN A 399 -0.79 6.21 -0.18
C ASN A 399 0.38 5.43 -0.75
N ILE A 400 0.12 4.30 -1.41
CA ILE A 400 1.15 3.60 -2.19
C ILE A 400 1.70 4.53 -3.29
N TYR A 401 0.83 5.19 -4.05
CA TYR A 401 1.23 6.14 -5.09
C TYR A 401 2.03 7.31 -4.50
N ASN A 402 1.47 7.97 -3.48
CA ASN A 402 2.06 9.15 -2.85
C ASN A 402 3.44 8.88 -2.23
N LEU A 403 3.62 7.73 -1.56
CA LEU A 403 4.90 7.35 -0.99
C LEU A 403 5.96 7.03 -2.06
N CYS A 404 5.55 6.61 -3.26
CA CYS A 404 6.49 6.34 -4.35
C CYS A 404 6.91 7.60 -5.11
N THR A 405 6.06 8.64 -5.12
CA THR A 405 6.28 9.83 -5.97
C THR A 405 6.75 11.08 -5.21
N GLU A 406 6.31 11.29 -3.96
CA GLU A 406 6.45 12.60 -3.29
C GLU A 406 7.41 12.60 -2.07
N HIS A 407 7.85 11.45 -1.57
CA HIS A 407 8.64 11.41 -0.33
C HIS A 407 10.14 11.50 -0.59
N GLU A 408 10.80 12.57 -0.16
CA GLU A 408 12.28 12.72 -0.24
C GLU A 408 13.05 11.58 0.46
N ALA A 409 12.40 10.89 1.40
CA ALA A 409 12.93 9.72 2.13
C ALA A 409 12.33 8.39 1.64
N VAL A 410 12.14 8.21 0.31
CA VAL A 410 11.61 6.96 -0.29
C VAL A 410 12.35 5.74 0.27
N ASP A 411 13.66 5.84 0.41
CA ASP A 411 14.47 4.72 0.84
C ASP A 411 14.20 4.33 2.28
N GLU A 412 13.95 5.26 3.21
CA GLU A 412 13.68 4.92 4.61
C GLU A 412 12.34 4.17 4.78
N ILE A 413 11.32 4.57 4.01
CA ILE A 413 9.93 4.12 4.17
C ILE A 413 9.59 2.93 3.25
N ARG A 414 10.54 2.46 2.43
CA ARG A 414 10.33 1.39 1.44
C ARG A 414 9.69 0.11 2.00
N HIS A 415 9.98 -0.24 3.24
CA HIS A 415 9.41 -1.40 3.90
C HIS A 415 7.89 -1.25 4.15
N VAL A 416 7.44 -0.03 4.51
CA VAL A 416 6.03 0.30 4.67
C VAL A 416 5.31 0.28 3.33
N GLN A 417 5.93 0.79 2.26
CA GLN A 417 5.36 0.74 0.90
C GLN A 417 5.03 -0.70 0.47
N PHE A 418 5.99 -1.62 0.58
CA PHE A 418 5.75 -3.04 0.29
C PHE A 418 4.73 -3.65 1.26
N GLY A 419 4.73 -3.22 2.53
CA GLY A 419 3.72 -3.61 3.52
C GLY A 419 2.30 -3.19 3.13
N MET A 420 2.12 -1.97 2.62
CA MET A 420 0.83 -1.47 2.12
C MET A 420 0.36 -2.25 0.89
N VAL A 421 1.25 -2.51 -0.09
CA VAL A 421 0.91 -3.30 -1.28
C VAL A 421 0.50 -4.72 -0.90
N PHE A 422 1.27 -5.37 -0.03
CA PHE A 422 0.95 -6.70 0.48
C PHE A 422 -0.40 -6.72 1.20
N THR A 423 -0.67 -5.71 2.03
CA THR A 423 -1.94 -5.57 2.75
C THR A 423 -3.11 -5.34 1.81
N LEU A 424 -2.96 -4.49 0.79
CA LEU A 424 -3.98 -4.26 -0.23
C LEU A 424 -4.33 -5.56 -0.96
N ILE A 425 -3.33 -6.33 -1.39
CA ILE A 425 -3.53 -7.64 -2.03
C ILE A 425 -4.24 -8.59 -1.08
N ALA A 426 -3.80 -8.67 0.18
CA ALA A 426 -4.43 -9.51 1.19
C ALA A 426 -5.91 -9.15 1.42
N ILE A 427 -6.24 -7.86 1.49
CA ILE A 427 -7.62 -7.36 1.62
C ILE A 427 -8.44 -7.75 0.38
N VAL A 428 -7.94 -7.50 -0.83
CA VAL A 428 -8.66 -7.86 -2.06
C VAL A 428 -8.89 -9.37 -2.14
N LEU A 429 -7.89 -10.18 -1.81
CA LEU A 429 -8.01 -11.63 -1.75
C LEU A 429 -9.03 -12.08 -0.69
N LEU A 430 -9.03 -11.46 0.50
CA LEU A 430 -9.96 -11.78 1.56
C LEU A 430 -11.41 -11.42 1.16
N LEU A 431 -11.64 -10.23 0.61
CA LEU A 431 -12.94 -9.79 0.12
C LEU A 431 -13.45 -10.71 -1.00
N ASN A 432 -12.57 -11.06 -1.95
CA ASN A 432 -12.91 -11.97 -3.04
C ASN A 432 -13.21 -13.38 -2.52
N LEU A 433 -12.43 -13.89 -1.55
CA LEU A 433 -12.64 -15.19 -0.93
C LEU A 433 -14.00 -15.25 -0.22
N ILE A 434 -14.34 -14.23 0.57
CA ILE A 434 -15.64 -14.13 1.24
C ILE A 434 -16.77 -14.19 0.20
N ALA A 435 -16.67 -13.40 -0.86
CA ALA A 435 -17.67 -13.37 -1.92
C ALA A 435 -17.76 -14.69 -2.72
N ILE A 436 -16.63 -15.37 -2.98
CA ILE A 436 -16.60 -16.72 -3.59
C ILE A 436 -17.27 -17.76 -2.69
N ILE A 437 -16.98 -17.73 -1.39
CA ILE A 437 -17.61 -18.65 -0.41
C ILE A 437 -19.12 -18.40 -0.36
N MET A 438 -19.55 -17.14 -0.35
CA MET A 438 -20.98 -16.78 -0.42
C MET A 438 -21.61 -17.33 -1.70
N ARG A 439 -20.97 -17.15 -2.87
CA ARG A 439 -21.43 -17.70 -4.15
C ARG A 439 -21.57 -19.22 -4.10
N ALA A 440 -20.57 -19.93 -3.57
CA ALA A 440 -20.59 -21.38 -3.48
C ALA A 440 -21.72 -21.91 -2.60
N ARG A 441 -21.97 -21.25 -1.45
CA ARG A 441 -23.09 -21.59 -0.56
C ARG A 441 -24.45 -21.38 -1.23
N ILE A 442 -24.63 -20.23 -1.89
CA ILE A 442 -25.86 -19.87 -2.60
C ILE A 442 -26.12 -20.85 -3.76
N SER A 443 -25.10 -21.13 -4.58
CA SER A 443 -25.22 -22.05 -5.71
C SER A 443 -25.56 -23.48 -5.26
N LYS A 444 -24.99 -23.95 -4.14
CA LYS A 444 -25.32 -25.27 -3.57
C LYS A 444 -26.79 -25.33 -3.12
N LYS A 445 -27.33 -24.26 -2.53
CA LYS A 445 -28.74 -24.19 -2.11
C LYS A 445 -29.71 -24.22 -3.30
N LEU A 446 -29.32 -23.65 -4.44
CA LEU A 446 -30.16 -23.57 -5.65
C LEU A 446 -30.14 -24.86 -6.49
N ARG A 447 -29.13 -25.72 -6.32
CA ARG A 447 -29.04 -27.04 -6.96
C ARG A 447 -29.70 -28.16 -6.13
N GLY A 448 -30.25 -27.81 -4.97
CA GLY A 448 -30.91 -28.73 -4.04
C GLY A 448 -32.36 -28.99 -4.40
#